data_AF-A0A3S9NZJ5-F1
#
_entry.id   AF-A0A3S9NZJ5-F1
#
_cell.length_a   1.000
_cell.length_b   1.000
_cell.length_c   1.000
_cell.angle_alpha   90.00
_cell.angle_beta   90.00
_cell.angle_gamma   90.00
#
_symmetry.space_group_name_H-M   'P 1'
#
loop_
_entity.id
_entity.type
_entity.pdbx_description
1 polymer ?
#
loop_
_entity_poly.entity_id
_entity_poly.type
_entity_poly.pdbx_seq_one_letter_code
_entity_poly.pdbx_strand_id
1 'polypeptide(L)'
;MAMTFDYFMPVDCTGNTLDEYLSEAWFRDGPMMSRYEMIYFRDHVYSIVPIRVELKNFKFSKNQRKLIRKNKDFTVKIQPLEITPEKEKMYAEHKGRFQSPNSPTSLKNYFLEEGNEDSPFETWELQILDGEHLAAISFMDIGEESICSILALFDPEYSKQSLGITSMLFEIEYAQMSNKKFYYPGYVLDEDSVFDYKKRLDSLFYFSWDDFKWHKWEKFDIEKSQNIILRSKLNDIVVASGKLSENKLELIQNEAFFYNIWHNTFDVSSVIPSPLYLEWESPWFHQITVNYEFDHQEEKYHYLLKHHQQELGESEEAEIITENLQKWMMKIRNSAIIQQQNLYLLEELLFEQGIQTDFTKMFSNGNKLDGFIELAVEGKHLTMYISYYVNQKVFTMQASNDLRDITVDSFGTARDCARAIGEWFYRKTLSLVL
;
A
#
# COMPACT_ATOMS: atom_id res chain seq x y z
N MET A 1 12.96 -1.11 15.30
CA MET A 1 11.91 -0.15 15.65
C MET A 1 10.79 -0.35 14.65
N ALA A 2 9.53 -0.17 15.04
CA ALA A 2 8.42 -0.28 14.09
C ALA A 2 8.54 0.78 12.99
N MET A 3 8.04 0.45 11.80
CA MET A 3 8.04 1.37 10.67
C MET A 3 7.14 2.58 10.98
N THR A 4 7.64 3.78 10.71
CA THR A 4 6.93 5.03 10.97
C THR A 4 5.89 5.29 9.89
N PHE A 5 4.65 5.56 10.31
CA PHE A 5 3.53 6.01 9.46
C PHE A 5 2.59 6.89 10.29
N ASP A 6 2.97 8.14 10.47
CA ASP A 6 2.20 9.09 11.26
C ASP A 6 1.60 10.18 10.37
N TYR A 7 0.39 10.61 10.69
CA TYR A 7 -0.24 11.78 10.08
C TYR A 7 -1.17 12.47 11.08
N PHE A 8 -1.40 13.78 10.89
CA PHE A 8 -2.41 14.54 11.63
C PHE A 8 -2.84 15.79 10.87
N MET A 9 -4.02 16.31 11.21
CA MET A 9 -4.50 17.62 10.76
C MET A 9 -4.04 18.70 11.75
N PRO A 10 -3.09 19.59 11.39
CA PRO A 10 -2.66 20.65 12.28
C PRO A 10 -3.75 21.72 12.44
N VAL A 11 -3.87 22.28 13.65
CA VAL A 11 -4.68 23.49 13.90
C VAL A 11 -3.90 24.75 13.50
N ASP A 12 -2.59 24.74 13.76
CA ASP A 12 -1.64 25.78 13.36
C ASP A 12 -0.28 25.11 13.10
N CYS A 13 0.33 25.44 11.98
CA CYS A 13 1.62 24.98 11.50
C CYS A 13 2.33 26.13 10.79
N THR A 14 2.41 27.28 11.47
CA THR A 14 3.12 28.48 11.01
C THR A 14 4.43 28.71 11.78
N GLY A 15 5.35 29.49 11.20
CA GLY A 15 6.56 29.95 11.87
C GLY A 15 7.40 28.83 12.51
N ASN A 16 7.66 28.94 13.82
CA ASN A 16 8.46 27.96 14.57
C ASN A 16 7.77 26.58 14.68
N THR A 17 6.44 26.53 14.72
CA THR A 17 5.70 25.26 14.78
C THR A 17 5.97 24.41 13.54
N LEU A 18 5.97 25.05 12.36
CA LEU A 18 6.36 24.38 11.11
C LEU A 18 7.81 23.88 11.15
N ASP A 19 8.74 24.72 11.64
CA ASP A 19 10.16 24.37 11.71
C ASP A 19 10.42 23.14 12.61
N GLU A 20 9.71 23.05 13.74
CA GLU A 20 9.78 21.91 14.66
C GLU A 20 9.36 20.61 13.95
N TYR A 21 8.20 20.61 13.29
CA TYR A 21 7.73 19.45 12.53
C TYR A 21 8.68 19.07 11.39
N LEU A 22 9.12 20.05 10.58
CA LEU A 22 10.10 19.78 9.52
C LEU A 22 11.42 19.21 10.07
N SER A 23 11.83 19.61 11.27
CA SER A 23 13.05 19.08 11.92
C SER A 23 12.94 17.61 12.32
N GLU A 24 11.73 17.08 12.49
CA GLU A 24 11.44 15.66 12.73
C GLU A 24 10.98 14.93 11.46
N ALA A 25 11.29 15.48 10.28
CA ALA A 25 10.98 14.93 8.97
C ALA A 25 9.48 14.74 8.67
N TRP A 26 8.62 15.50 9.34
CA TRP A 26 7.27 15.72 8.84
C TRP A 26 7.32 16.54 7.55
N PHE A 27 6.38 16.27 6.65
CA PHE A 27 6.14 17.08 5.45
C PHE A 27 4.64 17.22 5.25
N ARG A 28 4.26 18.26 4.50
CA ARG A 28 2.87 18.52 4.18
C ARG A 28 2.38 17.62 3.05
N ASP A 29 1.23 17.01 3.26
CA ASP A 29 0.49 16.24 2.25
C ASP A 29 -0.93 16.82 2.17
N GLY A 30 -1.18 17.70 1.20
CA GLY A 30 -2.43 18.46 1.15
C GLY A 30 -2.68 19.30 2.43
N PRO A 31 -3.83 19.15 3.14
CA PRO A 31 -4.11 19.87 4.38
C PRO A 31 -3.48 19.26 5.64
N MET A 32 -2.85 18.07 5.55
CA MET A 32 -2.27 17.36 6.69
C MET A 32 -0.74 17.45 6.75
N MET A 33 -0.20 17.13 7.92
CA MET A 33 1.20 16.78 8.08
C MET A 33 1.32 15.25 8.14
N SER A 34 2.33 14.72 7.47
CA SER A 34 2.62 13.29 7.44
C SER A 34 4.11 13.04 7.58
N ARG A 35 4.45 11.89 8.14
CA ARG A 35 5.80 11.32 8.05
C ARG A 35 5.70 9.81 7.94
N TYR A 36 6.39 9.25 6.97
CA TYR A 36 6.35 7.82 6.74
C TYR A 36 7.66 7.33 6.13
N GLU A 37 7.93 6.02 6.20
CA GLU A 37 9.19 5.46 5.68
C GLU A 37 9.08 4.92 4.26
N MET A 38 7.86 4.62 3.81
CA MET A 38 7.60 4.01 2.51
C MET A 38 6.38 4.62 1.83
N ILE A 39 6.30 4.50 0.50
CA ILE A 39 5.17 4.98 -0.30
C ILE A 39 4.91 4.00 -1.45
N TYR A 40 3.65 3.88 -1.85
CA TYR A 40 3.28 3.29 -3.13
C TYR A 40 3.17 4.38 -4.21
N PHE A 41 4.00 4.29 -5.24
CA PHE A 41 4.08 5.26 -6.32
C PHE A 41 4.26 4.53 -7.65
N ARG A 42 3.40 4.81 -8.66
CA ARG A 42 3.50 4.20 -10.00
C ARG A 42 3.65 2.68 -9.98
N ASP A 43 2.71 2.02 -9.31
CA ASP A 43 2.61 0.56 -9.20
C ASP A 43 3.76 -0.13 -8.45
N HIS A 44 4.53 0.63 -7.68
CA HIS A 44 5.71 0.15 -6.97
C HIS A 44 5.79 0.74 -5.58
N VAL A 45 6.26 -0.07 -4.64
CA VAL A 45 6.58 0.34 -3.28
C VAL A 45 8.04 0.75 -3.20
N TYR A 46 8.29 1.93 -2.63
CA TYR A 46 9.61 2.51 -2.42
C TYR A 46 9.79 2.92 -0.97
N SER A 47 11.04 3.03 -0.52
CA SER A 47 11.33 3.82 0.68
C SER A 47 11.43 5.29 0.32
N ILE A 48 10.91 6.14 1.21
CA ILE A 48 11.12 7.57 1.10
C ILE A 48 12.32 7.98 1.95
N VAL A 49 13.06 8.96 1.43
CA VAL A 49 14.21 9.55 2.10
C VAL A 49 13.94 11.04 2.22
N PRO A 50 13.44 11.51 3.37
CA PRO A 50 13.25 12.93 3.62
C PRO A 50 14.60 13.65 3.50
N ILE A 51 14.61 14.78 2.79
CA ILE A 51 15.83 15.55 2.55
C ILE A 51 15.64 17.01 2.91
N ARG A 52 16.74 17.65 3.29
CA ARG A 52 16.80 19.10 3.51
C ARG A 52 18.13 19.66 3.04
N VAL A 53 18.14 20.95 2.78
CA VAL A 53 19.34 21.71 2.39
C VAL A 53 19.70 22.69 3.50
N GLU A 54 20.96 22.69 3.93
CA GLU A 54 21.49 23.74 4.80
C GLU A 54 21.95 24.93 3.95
N LEU A 55 21.30 26.09 4.13
CA LEU A 55 21.47 27.25 3.24
C LEU A 55 22.73 28.06 3.51
N LYS A 56 23.28 28.00 4.73
CA LYS A 56 24.43 28.83 5.17
C LYS A 56 25.64 28.75 4.24
N ASN A 57 25.91 27.58 3.69
CA ASN A 57 27.04 27.34 2.78
C ASN A 57 26.61 26.88 1.38
N PHE A 58 25.32 26.90 1.09
CA PHE A 58 24.77 26.38 -0.16
C PHE A 58 25.30 27.16 -1.38
N LYS A 59 25.74 26.44 -2.40
CA LYS A 59 26.13 27.01 -3.69
C LYS A 59 25.46 26.28 -4.84
N PHE A 60 24.81 27.05 -5.71
CA PHE A 60 24.34 26.53 -7.00
C PHE A 60 25.50 25.94 -7.80
N SER A 61 25.31 24.74 -8.36
CA SER A 61 26.25 24.10 -9.28
C SER A 61 26.37 24.87 -10.61
N LYS A 62 27.39 24.55 -11.43
CA LYS A 62 27.57 25.16 -12.76
C LYS A 62 26.33 25.01 -13.64
N ASN A 63 25.66 23.86 -13.58
CA ASN A 63 24.47 23.54 -14.37
C ASN A 63 23.23 24.28 -13.84
N GLN A 64 23.04 24.35 -12.53
CA GLN A 64 21.96 25.14 -11.91
C GLN A 64 22.11 26.63 -12.25
N ARG A 65 23.32 27.21 -12.12
CA ARG A 65 23.58 28.60 -12.54
C ARG A 65 23.34 28.83 -14.03
N LYS A 66 23.55 27.81 -14.88
CA LYS A 66 23.26 27.91 -16.33
C LYS A 66 21.75 27.92 -16.57
N LEU A 67 21.00 27.11 -15.84
CA LEU A 67 19.54 27.05 -15.92
C LEU A 67 18.91 28.36 -15.46
N ILE A 68 19.34 28.90 -14.31
CA ILE A 68 18.92 30.23 -13.81
C ILE A 68 19.15 31.30 -14.88
N ARG A 69 20.36 31.36 -15.47
CA ARG A 69 20.68 32.31 -16.54
C ARG A 69 19.87 32.13 -17.82
N LYS A 70 19.46 30.90 -18.14
CA LYS A 70 18.63 30.60 -19.32
C LYS A 70 17.21 31.15 -19.14
N ASN A 71 16.72 31.16 -17.91
CA ASN A 71 15.37 31.56 -17.56
C ASN A 71 15.33 32.97 -16.91
N LYS A 72 16.35 33.81 -17.18
CA LYS A 72 16.47 35.16 -16.59
C LYS A 72 15.48 36.17 -17.17
N ASP A 73 14.94 35.90 -18.36
CA ASP A 73 14.06 36.83 -19.08
C ASP A 73 12.60 36.70 -18.59
N PHE A 74 12.29 35.67 -17.79
CA PHE A 74 11.01 35.57 -17.08
C PHE A 74 10.96 36.53 -15.90
N THR A 75 9.77 37.05 -15.62
CA THR A 75 9.50 37.82 -14.40
C THR A 75 9.16 36.85 -13.28
N VAL A 76 9.83 36.98 -12.12
CA VAL A 76 9.53 36.19 -10.92
C VAL A 76 8.76 37.04 -9.92
N LYS A 77 7.61 36.55 -9.45
CA LYS A 77 6.79 37.20 -8.42
C LYS A 77 6.56 36.25 -7.26
N ILE A 78 6.71 36.73 -6.04
CA ILE A 78 6.51 35.97 -4.81
C ILE A 78 5.45 36.68 -3.98
N GLN A 79 4.39 35.97 -3.58
CA GLN A 79 3.26 36.54 -2.85
C GLN A 79 2.56 35.47 -1.99
N PRO A 80 1.69 35.85 -1.02
CA PRO A 80 0.82 34.91 -0.34
C PRO A 80 -0.04 34.10 -1.32
N LEU A 81 -0.42 32.88 -0.92
CA LEU A 81 -1.27 31.99 -1.70
C LEU A 81 -2.53 32.69 -2.21
N GLU A 82 -2.77 32.60 -3.52
CA GLU A 82 -3.98 33.13 -4.13
C GLU A 82 -4.56 32.09 -5.10
N ILE A 83 -5.72 31.53 -4.81
CA ILE A 83 -6.36 30.55 -5.69
C ILE A 83 -7.08 31.28 -6.83
N THR A 84 -6.63 31.07 -8.07
CA THR A 84 -7.24 31.66 -9.28
C THR A 84 -7.68 30.57 -10.27
N PRO A 85 -8.65 30.85 -11.17
CA PRO A 85 -9.07 29.90 -12.20
C PRO A 85 -7.93 29.42 -13.12
N GLU A 86 -6.95 30.28 -13.38
CA GLU A 86 -5.76 29.94 -14.18
C GLU A 86 -4.89 28.89 -13.48
N LYS A 87 -4.64 29.05 -12.17
CA LYS A 87 -3.86 28.11 -11.37
C LYS A 87 -4.58 26.78 -11.17
N GLU A 88 -5.90 26.82 -10.98
CA GLU A 88 -6.76 25.63 -10.93
C GLU A 88 -6.69 24.83 -12.24
N LYS A 89 -6.74 25.52 -13.39
CA LYS A 89 -6.58 24.88 -14.69
C LYS A 89 -5.21 24.22 -14.82
N MET A 90 -4.13 24.92 -14.46
CA MET A 90 -2.78 24.36 -14.51
C MET A 90 -2.62 23.13 -13.61
N TYR A 91 -3.21 23.16 -12.41
CA TYR A 91 -3.26 22.01 -11.51
C TYR A 91 -4.02 20.82 -12.14
N ALA A 92 -5.19 21.06 -12.73
CA ALA A 92 -5.97 20.02 -13.39
C ALA A 92 -5.23 19.35 -14.56
N GLU A 93 -4.38 20.09 -15.28
CA GLU A 93 -3.51 19.55 -16.34
C GLU A 93 -2.32 18.74 -15.77
N HIS A 94 -1.91 19.00 -14.53
CA HIS A 94 -0.78 18.35 -13.87
C HIS A 94 -1.16 17.18 -12.98
N LYS A 95 -2.40 17.12 -12.47
CA LYS A 95 -2.81 16.14 -11.46
C LYS A 95 -2.52 14.68 -11.86
N GLY A 96 -2.65 14.37 -13.16
CA GLY A 96 -2.34 13.05 -13.71
C GLY A 96 -0.87 12.62 -13.62
N ARG A 97 0.07 13.55 -13.35
CA ARG A 97 1.49 13.23 -13.13
C ARG A 97 1.77 12.65 -11.75
N PHE A 98 0.94 12.99 -10.78
CA PHE A 98 1.07 12.51 -9.40
C PHE A 98 0.52 11.10 -9.24
N GLN A 99 -0.32 10.61 -10.19
CA GLN A 99 -0.83 9.23 -10.31
C GLN A 99 -1.29 8.58 -8.99
N SER A 100 -1.70 9.38 -8.01
CA SER A 100 -2.46 8.89 -6.89
C SER A 100 -3.92 8.88 -7.33
N PRO A 101 -4.65 7.76 -7.17
CA PRO A 101 -6.10 7.70 -7.41
C PRO A 101 -6.88 8.79 -6.66
N ASN A 102 -6.24 9.41 -5.66
CA ASN A 102 -6.84 10.25 -4.64
C ASN A 102 -6.22 11.65 -4.56
N SER A 103 -5.46 12.09 -5.56
CA SER A 103 -4.99 13.48 -5.60
C SER A 103 -6.19 14.45 -5.47
N PRO A 104 -6.08 15.52 -4.67
CA PRO A 104 -7.17 16.47 -4.47
C PRO A 104 -7.78 16.93 -5.79
N THR A 105 -9.12 17.03 -5.83
CA THR A 105 -9.87 17.29 -7.06
C THR A 105 -9.62 18.68 -7.65
N SER A 106 -9.19 19.62 -6.82
CA SER A 106 -8.85 21.01 -7.14
C SER A 106 -7.61 21.47 -6.38
N LEU A 107 -6.98 22.54 -6.86
CA LEU A 107 -5.87 23.20 -6.15
C LEU A 107 -6.37 23.78 -4.81
N LYS A 108 -7.59 24.31 -4.78
CA LYS A 108 -8.24 24.76 -3.56
C LYS A 108 -8.26 23.66 -2.50
N ASN A 109 -8.72 22.46 -2.85
CA ASN A 109 -8.84 21.35 -1.90
C ASN A 109 -7.48 20.76 -1.50
N TYR A 110 -6.42 21.06 -2.27
CA TYR A 110 -5.07 20.70 -1.88
C TYR A 110 -4.58 21.55 -0.70
N PHE A 111 -4.85 22.87 -0.73
CA PHE A 111 -4.32 23.80 0.28
C PHE A 111 -5.31 24.14 1.40
N LEU A 112 -6.61 24.07 1.11
CA LEU A 112 -7.70 24.46 2.00
C LEU A 112 -8.60 23.25 2.28
N GLU A 113 -8.94 23.04 3.55
CA GLU A 113 -9.90 22.02 3.95
C GLU A 113 -11.30 22.39 3.47
N GLU A 114 -12.10 21.40 3.08
CA GLU A 114 -13.48 21.64 2.65
C GLU A 114 -14.31 22.25 3.78
N GLY A 115 -14.77 23.49 3.59
CA GLY A 115 -15.52 24.24 4.60
C GLY A 115 -14.69 25.11 5.54
N ASN A 116 -13.36 25.13 5.39
CA ASN A 116 -12.46 26.05 6.08
C ASN A 116 -11.66 26.89 5.07
N GLU A 117 -11.75 28.21 5.18
CA GLU A 117 -11.01 29.12 4.30
C GLU A 117 -9.60 29.46 4.82
N ASP A 118 -9.33 29.15 6.09
CA ASP A 118 -8.05 29.41 6.73
C ASP A 118 -7.15 28.16 6.65
N SER A 119 -6.03 28.28 5.93
CA SER A 119 -4.96 27.29 5.92
C SER A 119 -4.23 27.33 7.27
N PRO A 120 -3.94 26.18 7.91
CA PRO A 120 -3.10 26.15 9.12
C PRO A 120 -1.62 26.47 8.81
N PHE A 121 -1.28 26.67 7.54
CA PHE A 121 0.07 26.99 7.06
C PHE A 121 0.15 28.40 6.48
N GLU A 122 1.31 29.04 6.62
CA GLU A 122 1.64 30.29 5.93
C GLU A 122 2.17 29.97 4.52
N THR A 123 1.24 29.72 3.60
CA THR A 123 1.57 29.35 2.21
C THR A 123 1.78 30.58 1.34
N TRP A 124 2.91 30.58 0.64
CA TRP A 124 3.26 31.54 -0.39
C TRP A 124 3.40 30.84 -1.74
N GLU A 125 3.31 31.61 -2.81
CA GLU A 125 3.52 31.14 -4.17
C GLU A 125 4.65 31.93 -4.85
N LEU A 126 5.42 31.21 -5.67
CA LEU A 126 6.44 31.75 -6.56
C LEU A 126 5.97 31.55 -8.00
N GLN A 127 5.65 32.65 -8.68
CA GLN A 127 5.22 32.69 -10.06
C GLN A 127 6.40 32.98 -10.99
N ILE A 128 6.46 32.29 -12.12
CA ILE A 128 7.35 32.55 -13.25
C ILE A 128 6.49 32.98 -14.43
N LEU A 129 6.64 34.23 -14.87
CA LEU A 129 5.80 34.88 -15.86
C LEU A 129 6.57 35.16 -17.17
N ASP A 130 5.97 34.85 -18.32
CA ASP A 130 6.40 35.30 -19.65
C ASP A 130 5.50 36.45 -20.11
N GLY A 131 5.93 37.69 -19.86
CA GLY A 131 5.03 38.84 -19.92
C GLY A 131 3.92 38.71 -18.87
N GLU A 132 2.67 38.60 -19.34
CA GLU A 132 1.48 38.40 -18.50
C GLU A 132 1.09 36.91 -18.35
N HIS A 133 1.77 36.00 -19.06
CA HIS A 133 1.41 34.58 -19.06
C HIS A 133 2.05 33.84 -17.88
N LEU A 134 1.27 33.07 -17.12
CA LEU A 134 1.78 32.22 -16.06
C LEU A 134 2.45 30.97 -16.62
N ALA A 135 3.78 31.04 -16.82
CA ALA A 135 4.56 29.94 -17.38
C ALA A 135 4.83 28.82 -16.37
N ALA A 136 5.03 29.16 -15.09
CA ALA A 136 5.11 28.20 -14.00
C ALA A 136 4.76 28.83 -12.65
N ILE A 137 4.40 27.97 -11.69
CA ILE A 137 4.14 28.35 -10.31
C ILE A 137 4.62 27.26 -9.38
N SER A 138 5.18 27.64 -8.24
CA SER A 138 5.37 26.73 -7.12
C SER A 138 4.81 27.31 -5.83
N PHE A 139 4.47 26.42 -4.92
CA PHE A 139 3.88 26.73 -3.63
C PHE A 139 4.82 26.28 -2.53
N MET A 140 5.03 27.15 -1.56
CA MET A 140 5.97 26.94 -0.47
C MET A 140 5.36 27.40 0.85
N ASP A 141 5.61 26.65 1.91
CA ASP A 141 5.26 27.07 3.26
C ASP A 141 6.45 27.76 3.93
N ILE A 142 6.17 28.87 4.61
CA ILE A 142 7.18 29.72 5.22
C ILE A 142 7.25 29.45 6.73
N GLY A 143 8.39 28.94 7.18
CA GLY A 143 8.73 28.83 8.61
C GLY A 143 9.51 30.05 9.10
N GLU A 144 9.88 30.07 10.38
CA GLU A 144 10.72 31.14 10.93
C GLU A 144 12.14 31.03 10.35
N GLU A 145 12.73 29.84 10.41
CA GLU A 145 14.07 29.53 9.96
C GLU A 145 14.12 28.74 8.65
N SER A 146 12.98 28.31 8.11
CA SER A 146 12.95 27.48 6.91
C SER A 146 11.91 27.86 5.86
N ILE A 147 12.07 27.29 4.67
CA ILE A 147 11.05 27.24 3.61
C ILE A 147 10.88 25.79 3.18
N CYS A 148 9.65 25.34 3.03
CA CYS A 148 9.32 24.01 2.55
C CYS A 148 8.61 24.09 1.19
N SER A 149 9.12 23.36 0.18
CA SER A 149 8.52 23.29 -1.15
C SER A 149 7.44 22.22 -1.19
N ILE A 150 6.23 22.59 -1.63
CA ILE A 150 5.05 21.74 -1.53
C ILE A 150 4.64 21.19 -2.90
N LEU A 151 4.43 22.07 -3.87
CA LEU A 151 3.88 21.72 -5.18
C LEU A 151 4.47 22.65 -6.24
N ALA A 152 4.81 22.09 -7.41
CA ALA A 152 5.27 22.86 -8.55
C ALA A 152 4.50 22.46 -9.81
N LEU A 153 4.01 23.45 -10.54
CA LEU A 153 3.21 23.34 -11.75
C LEU A 153 3.85 24.18 -12.85
N PHE A 154 3.75 23.76 -14.11
CA PHE A 154 4.27 24.57 -15.22
C PHE A 154 3.49 24.32 -16.50
N ASP A 155 3.29 25.36 -17.31
CA ASP A 155 2.67 25.19 -18.62
C ASP A 155 3.51 24.25 -19.52
N PRO A 156 2.96 23.12 -20.01
CA PRO A 156 3.68 22.16 -20.86
C PRO A 156 4.35 22.77 -22.11
N GLU A 157 3.86 23.91 -22.62
CA GLU A 157 4.50 24.65 -23.72
C GLU A 157 5.94 25.09 -23.37
N TYR A 158 6.23 25.24 -22.07
CA TYR A 158 7.54 25.59 -21.52
C TYR A 158 8.36 24.37 -21.06
N SER A 159 8.02 23.17 -21.53
CA SER A 159 8.74 21.92 -21.20
C SER A 159 10.25 21.98 -21.52
N LYS A 160 10.66 22.76 -22.52
CA LYS A 160 12.09 22.94 -22.90
C LYS A 160 12.87 23.81 -21.91
N GLN A 161 12.20 24.55 -21.03
CA GLN A 161 12.79 25.53 -20.12
C GLN A 161 13.09 24.91 -18.74
N SER A 162 12.58 23.70 -18.48
CA SER A 162 12.73 23.00 -17.19
C SER A 162 12.24 23.86 -16.02
N LEU A 163 11.07 24.50 -16.19
CA LEU A 163 10.56 25.47 -15.23
C LEU A 163 10.26 24.86 -13.85
N GLY A 164 9.86 23.60 -13.75
CA GLY A 164 9.66 22.94 -12.45
C GLY A 164 10.96 22.80 -11.63
N ILE A 165 12.12 22.59 -12.27
CA ILE A 165 13.41 22.62 -11.55
C ILE A 165 13.80 24.07 -11.27
N THR A 166 13.49 24.98 -12.19
CA THR A 166 13.85 26.40 -12.08
C THR A 166 13.14 27.07 -10.92
N SER A 167 11.85 26.78 -10.70
CA SER A 167 11.08 27.31 -9.58
C SER A 167 11.71 26.89 -8.23
N MET A 168 12.10 25.63 -8.09
CA MET A 168 12.84 25.15 -6.90
C MET A 168 14.16 25.92 -6.68
N LEU A 169 14.89 26.24 -7.76
CA LEU A 169 16.11 27.04 -7.63
C LEU A 169 15.83 28.48 -7.20
N PHE A 170 14.75 29.09 -7.72
CA PHE A 170 14.31 30.42 -7.31
C PHE A 170 13.78 30.45 -5.87
N GLU A 171 13.12 29.39 -5.41
CA GLU A 171 12.75 29.23 -4.00
C GLU A 171 13.98 29.22 -3.11
N ILE A 172 15.05 28.51 -3.51
CA ILE A 172 16.33 28.52 -2.77
C ILE A 172 16.97 29.91 -2.79
N GLU A 173 16.98 30.63 -3.93
CA GLU A 173 17.47 32.01 -3.98
C GLU A 173 16.68 32.91 -3.02
N TYR A 174 15.35 32.79 -3.02
CA TYR A 174 14.48 33.51 -2.10
C TYR A 174 14.74 33.14 -0.64
N ALA A 175 14.92 31.86 -0.32
CA ALA A 175 15.25 31.40 1.03
C ALA A 175 16.58 31.99 1.52
N GLN A 176 17.60 32.05 0.66
CA GLN A 176 18.88 32.69 0.98
C GLN A 176 18.71 34.21 1.18
N MET A 177 17.95 34.90 0.34
CA MET A 177 17.66 36.33 0.48
C MET A 177 16.87 36.65 1.75
N SER A 178 15.99 35.74 2.16
CA SER A 178 15.20 35.83 3.38
C SER A 178 15.94 35.32 4.62
N ASN A 179 17.26 35.08 4.53
CA ASN A 179 18.13 34.64 5.62
C ASN A 179 17.65 33.37 6.34
N LYS A 180 17.01 32.46 5.59
CA LYS A 180 16.56 31.16 6.11
C LYS A 180 17.76 30.23 6.30
N LYS A 181 17.68 29.33 7.28
CA LYS A 181 18.71 28.33 7.57
C LYS A 181 18.53 27.07 6.76
N PHE A 182 17.28 26.65 6.54
CA PHE A 182 16.97 25.40 5.88
C PHE A 182 16.01 25.58 4.71
N TYR A 183 16.16 24.73 3.71
CA TYR A 183 15.19 24.55 2.65
C TYR A 183 14.80 23.07 2.57
N TYR A 184 13.51 22.78 2.64
CA TYR A 184 12.96 21.42 2.62
C TYR A 184 12.29 21.16 1.27
N PRO A 185 12.93 20.45 0.32
CA PRO A 185 12.32 20.09 -0.95
C PRO A 185 11.43 18.84 -0.88
N GLY A 186 11.06 18.39 0.32
CA GLY A 186 10.35 17.13 0.58
C GLY A 186 11.30 15.93 0.63
N TYR A 187 10.96 14.86 -0.10
CA TYR A 187 11.72 13.61 -0.12
C TYR A 187 12.22 13.23 -1.52
N VAL A 188 13.08 12.21 -1.54
CA VAL A 188 13.45 11.40 -2.72
C VAL A 188 13.13 9.94 -2.44
N LEU A 189 13.17 9.09 -3.47
CA LEU A 189 13.03 7.64 -3.31
C LEU A 189 14.41 6.99 -3.19
N ASP A 190 14.43 5.83 -2.55
CA ASP A 190 15.60 4.96 -2.46
C ASP A 190 16.02 4.40 -3.83
N GLU A 191 15.09 4.29 -4.78
CA GLU A 191 15.38 3.94 -6.18
C GLU A 191 15.39 5.16 -7.13
N ASP A 192 15.74 4.92 -8.40
CA ASP A 192 15.75 5.96 -9.45
C ASP A 192 14.33 6.49 -9.70
N SER A 193 14.18 7.81 -9.70
CA SER A 193 12.86 8.45 -9.69
C SER A 193 12.83 9.83 -10.35
N VAL A 194 11.61 10.33 -10.59
CA VAL A 194 11.40 11.71 -11.04
C VAL A 194 11.87 12.76 -10.03
N PHE A 195 12.19 12.37 -8.79
CA PHE A 195 12.64 13.26 -7.72
C PHE A 195 14.18 13.37 -7.63
N ASP A 196 14.93 12.59 -8.42
CA ASP A 196 16.39 12.50 -8.31
C ASP A 196 17.13 13.80 -8.64
N TYR A 197 16.44 14.77 -9.25
CA TYR A 197 17.01 16.09 -9.44
C TYR A 197 17.33 16.80 -8.12
N LYS A 198 16.63 16.46 -7.03
CA LYS A 198 16.87 16.99 -5.68
C LYS A 198 18.16 16.43 -5.06
N LYS A 199 18.56 15.19 -5.41
CA LYS A 199 19.83 14.55 -4.99
C LYS A 199 21.09 15.32 -5.45
N ARG A 200 20.92 16.29 -6.37
CA ARG A 200 22.00 17.11 -6.95
C ARG A 200 22.14 18.50 -6.32
N LEU A 201 21.38 18.79 -5.26
CA LEU A 201 21.53 20.01 -4.48
C LEU A 201 22.81 19.92 -3.63
N ASP A 202 23.49 21.06 -3.49
CA ASP A 202 24.63 21.19 -2.57
C ASP A 202 24.16 21.21 -1.12
N SER A 203 25.05 20.94 -0.15
CA SER A 203 24.72 20.95 1.30
C SER A 203 23.47 20.13 1.67
N LEU A 204 23.28 18.97 1.02
CA LEU A 204 22.12 18.10 1.20
C LEU A 204 22.27 17.19 2.43
N PHE A 205 21.18 17.04 3.17
CA PHE A 205 21.05 16.14 4.31
C PHE A 205 19.86 15.21 4.10
N TYR A 206 19.93 14.00 4.66
CA TYR A 206 18.82 13.06 4.76
C TYR A 206 18.43 12.83 6.21
N PHE A 207 17.17 12.50 6.45
CA PHE A 207 16.70 12.04 7.76
C PHE A 207 16.88 10.54 7.90
N SER A 208 17.50 10.10 8.99
CA SER A 208 17.73 8.70 9.34
C SER A 208 16.69 8.24 10.35
N TRP A 209 15.88 7.26 9.97
CA TRP A 209 14.88 6.64 10.84
C TRP A 209 15.50 5.77 11.95
N ASP A 210 16.76 5.33 11.79
CA ASP A 210 17.47 4.53 12.79
C ASP A 210 17.74 5.32 14.09
N ASP A 211 18.05 6.61 13.96
CA ASP A 211 18.49 7.45 15.08
C ASP A 211 17.75 8.80 15.18
N PHE A 212 16.71 8.98 14.35
CA PHE A 212 15.84 10.16 14.27
C PHE A 212 16.64 11.46 14.11
N LYS A 213 17.67 11.44 13.24
CA LYS A 213 18.58 12.57 13.03
C LYS A 213 18.86 12.84 11.57
N TRP A 214 19.21 14.09 11.31
CA TRP A 214 19.69 14.54 10.01
C TRP A 214 21.19 14.27 9.84
N HIS A 215 21.54 13.52 8.81
CA HIS A 215 22.92 13.24 8.42
C HIS A 215 23.20 13.80 7.04
N LYS A 216 24.48 14.05 6.73
CA LYS A 216 24.85 14.53 5.40
C LYS A 216 24.56 13.46 4.35
N TRP A 217 24.10 13.88 3.17
CA TRP A 217 23.72 12.99 2.07
C TRP A 217 24.81 11.99 1.67
N GLU A 218 26.10 12.34 1.79
CA GLU A 218 27.20 11.43 1.42
C GLU A 218 27.31 10.19 2.33
N LYS A 219 26.61 10.18 3.46
CA LYS A 219 26.52 9.03 4.37
C LYS A 219 25.28 8.16 4.11
N PHE A 220 24.39 8.57 3.21
CA PHE A 220 23.18 7.80 2.91
C PHE A 220 23.58 6.45 2.32
N ASP A 221 23.02 5.39 2.89
CA ASP A 221 23.27 4.01 2.50
C ASP A 221 21.94 3.40 2.06
N ILE A 222 21.81 3.19 0.75
CA ILE A 222 20.59 2.65 0.13
C ILE A 222 20.26 1.24 0.64
N GLU A 223 21.27 0.44 1.00
CA GLU A 223 21.07 -0.94 1.48
C GLU A 223 20.37 -0.99 2.85
N LYS A 224 20.28 0.16 3.52
CA LYS A 224 19.56 0.33 4.79
C LYS A 224 18.14 0.86 4.61
N SER A 225 17.68 1.10 3.38
CA SER A 225 16.30 1.52 3.17
C SER A 225 15.35 0.37 3.56
N GLN A 226 14.20 0.73 4.12
CA GLN A 226 13.23 -0.25 4.58
C GLN A 226 12.69 -1.13 3.44
N ASN A 227 12.48 -0.57 2.25
CA ASN A 227 12.11 -1.30 1.04
C ASN A 227 13.16 -2.35 0.66
N ILE A 228 14.45 -2.01 0.67
CA ILE A 228 15.53 -2.96 0.38
C ILE A 228 15.62 -4.05 1.45
N ILE A 229 15.54 -3.68 2.73
CA ILE A 229 15.55 -4.62 3.86
C ILE A 229 14.39 -5.62 3.74
N LEU A 230 13.17 -5.14 3.53
CA LEU A 230 11.98 -6.00 3.42
C LEU A 230 12.10 -6.95 2.22
N ARG A 231 12.49 -6.45 1.05
CA ARG A 231 12.68 -7.29 -0.14
C ARG A 231 13.76 -8.33 0.07
N SER A 232 14.88 -7.97 0.71
CA SER A 232 15.93 -8.92 1.06
C SER A 232 15.39 -10.01 1.99
N LYS A 233 14.66 -9.64 3.04
CA LYS A 233 14.10 -10.58 4.00
C LYS A 233 13.10 -11.54 3.38
N LEU A 234 12.20 -11.04 2.53
CA LEU A 234 11.27 -11.89 1.79
C LEU A 234 12.02 -12.77 0.78
N ASN A 235 13.07 -12.27 0.14
CA ASN A 235 13.90 -13.07 -0.76
C ASN A 235 14.62 -14.22 -0.04
N ASP A 236 14.95 -14.10 1.25
CA ASP A 236 15.50 -15.22 2.03
C ASP A 236 14.55 -16.43 2.03
N ILE A 237 13.24 -16.21 2.17
CA ILE A 237 12.21 -17.27 2.07
C ILE A 237 12.19 -17.88 0.67
N VAL A 238 12.24 -17.03 -0.35
CA VAL A 238 12.24 -17.47 -1.75
C VAL A 238 13.45 -18.37 -2.04
N VAL A 239 14.64 -17.97 -1.60
CA VAL A 239 15.88 -18.73 -1.77
C VAL A 239 15.81 -20.04 -0.99
N ALA A 240 15.38 -20.02 0.27
CA ALA A 240 15.26 -21.20 1.12
C ALA A 240 14.22 -22.21 0.58
N SER A 241 13.16 -21.74 -0.06
CA SER A 241 12.07 -22.58 -0.57
C SER A 241 12.45 -23.44 -1.80
N GLY A 242 13.59 -23.16 -2.44
CA GLY A 242 13.99 -23.77 -3.71
C GLY A 242 13.31 -23.10 -4.92
N LYS A 243 14.09 -22.77 -5.96
CA LYS A 243 13.74 -21.97 -7.16
C LYS A 243 12.23 -21.75 -7.41
N LEU A 244 11.82 -20.49 -7.27
CA LEU A 244 10.55 -19.79 -7.65
C LEU A 244 9.59 -20.48 -8.63
N SER A 245 10.09 -21.17 -9.67
CA SER A 245 9.27 -21.70 -10.77
C SER A 245 8.39 -22.91 -10.39
N GLU A 246 8.73 -23.65 -9.34
CA GLU A 246 7.92 -24.83 -8.94
C GLU A 246 6.85 -24.51 -7.89
N ASN A 247 7.05 -23.44 -7.10
CA ASN A 247 6.17 -23.11 -5.97
C ASN A 247 5.22 -21.94 -6.22
N LYS A 248 5.39 -21.13 -7.29
CA LYS A 248 4.54 -19.95 -7.58
C LYS A 248 4.37 -18.99 -6.38
N LEU A 249 5.46 -18.67 -5.70
CA LEU A 249 5.47 -17.59 -4.70
C LEU A 249 5.66 -16.25 -5.42
N GLU A 250 4.74 -15.34 -5.22
CA GLU A 250 4.74 -14.01 -5.83
C GLU A 250 4.99 -12.93 -4.77
N LEU A 251 5.82 -11.95 -5.08
CA LEU A 251 6.02 -10.78 -4.23
C LEU A 251 4.91 -9.77 -4.53
N ILE A 252 4.02 -9.57 -3.57
CA ILE A 252 2.93 -8.62 -3.67
C ILE A 252 3.37 -7.26 -3.10
N GLN A 253 3.03 -6.21 -3.84
CA GLN A 253 3.21 -4.81 -3.46
C GLN A 253 1.83 -4.22 -3.20
N ASN A 254 1.48 -3.98 -1.95
CA ASN A 254 0.10 -3.70 -1.59
C ASN A 254 -0.17 -2.20 -1.45
N GLU A 255 -0.77 -1.60 -2.48
CA GLU A 255 -1.22 -0.20 -2.45
C GLU A 255 -2.16 0.08 -1.26
N ALA A 256 -3.03 -0.86 -0.93
CA ALA A 256 -4.04 -0.66 0.10
C ALA A 256 -3.46 -0.54 1.52
N PHE A 257 -2.20 -0.94 1.72
CA PHE A 257 -1.46 -0.65 2.96
C PHE A 257 -1.35 0.88 3.19
N PHE A 258 -1.21 1.66 2.13
CA PHE A 258 -1.00 3.11 2.19
C PHE A 258 -2.30 3.92 2.24
N TYR A 259 -3.47 3.29 2.11
CA TYR A 259 -4.77 3.96 2.07
C TYR A 259 -5.11 4.71 3.37
N ASN A 260 -4.73 4.18 4.54
CA ASN A 260 -4.97 4.86 5.82
C ASN A 260 -4.36 6.27 5.83
N ILE A 261 -3.13 6.38 5.31
CA ILE A 261 -2.37 7.64 5.24
C ILE A 261 -3.05 8.61 4.27
N TRP A 262 -3.47 8.11 3.10
CA TRP A 262 -4.01 8.96 2.04
C TRP A 262 -5.45 9.40 2.29
N HIS A 263 -6.24 8.65 3.06
CA HIS A 263 -7.68 8.85 3.13
C HIS A 263 -8.21 9.18 4.52
N ASN A 264 -7.39 9.15 5.57
CA ASN A 264 -7.87 9.22 6.94
C ASN A 264 -9.05 8.23 7.18
N THR A 265 -8.97 7.05 6.53
CA THR A 265 -10.01 6.01 6.55
C THR A 265 -9.85 5.07 7.72
N PHE A 266 -10.83 4.16 7.89
CA PHE A 266 -10.78 3.05 8.83
C PHE A 266 -9.42 2.37 8.83
N ASP A 267 -8.86 2.15 10.02
CA ASP A 267 -7.60 1.47 10.21
C ASP A 267 -7.65 0.04 9.63
N VAL A 268 -7.05 -0.15 8.45
CA VAL A 268 -6.89 -1.47 7.81
C VAL A 268 -5.64 -2.23 8.24
N SER A 269 -4.87 -1.76 9.23
CA SER A 269 -3.62 -2.43 9.67
C SER A 269 -3.84 -3.88 10.13
N SER A 270 -5.03 -4.16 10.68
CA SER A 270 -5.44 -5.51 11.08
C SER A 270 -5.70 -6.48 9.91
N VAL A 271 -5.92 -5.94 8.71
CA VAL A 271 -6.23 -6.72 7.49
C VAL A 271 -5.05 -6.74 6.52
N ILE A 272 -4.30 -5.63 6.45
CA ILE A 272 -3.14 -5.46 5.58
C ILE A 272 -1.93 -5.14 6.46
N PRO A 273 -1.18 -6.16 6.93
CA PRO A 273 -0.15 -5.96 7.94
C PRO A 273 1.18 -5.43 7.36
N SER A 274 1.39 -5.51 6.04
CA SER A 274 2.67 -5.16 5.42
C SER A 274 2.51 -4.54 4.02
N PRO A 275 3.36 -3.55 3.65
CA PRO A 275 3.39 -3.00 2.30
C PRO A 275 3.94 -4.00 1.27
N LEU A 276 4.73 -4.99 1.72
CA LEU A 276 5.35 -6.03 0.92
C LEU A 276 5.15 -7.39 1.58
N TYR A 277 4.69 -8.39 0.82
CA TYR A 277 4.57 -9.75 1.33
C TYR A 277 4.70 -10.77 0.20
N LEU A 278 5.06 -12.01 0.55
CA LEU A 278 4.98 -13.11 -0.40
C LEU A 278 3.60 -13.74 -0.35
N GLU A 279 3.04 -14.08 -1.50
CA GLU A 279 1.79 -14.81 -1.61
C GLU A 279 1.99 -16.10 -2.40
N TRP A 280 1.37 -17.16 -1.91
CA TRP A 280 1.17 -18.39 -2.65
C TRP A 280 -0.31 -18.67 -2.80
N GLU A 281 -0.78 -18.79 -4.04
CA GLU A 281 -2.14 -19.21 -4.36
C GLU A 281 -2.16 -20.67 -4.85
N SER A 282 -2.98 -21.49 -4.21
CA SER A 282 -3.24 -22.86 -4.64
C SER A 282 -4.28 -22.91 -5.77
N PRO A 283 -4.38 -24.02 -6.54
CA PRO A 283 -5.45 -24.22 -7.53
C PRO A 283 -6.89 -24.20 -6.95
N TRP A 284 -7.03 -24.32 -5.63
CA TRP A 284 -8.31 -24.29 -4.92
C TRP A 284 -8.49 -22.98 -4.14
N PHE A 285 -7.85 -21.89 -4.59
CA PHE A 285 -8.01 -20.53 -4.07
C PHE A 285 -7.61 -20.34 -2.59
N HIS A 286 -6.88 -21.30 -1.99
CA HIS A 286 -6.15 -20.99 -0.76
C HIS A 286 -5.04 -20.00 -1.05
N GLN A 287 -5.02 -18.92 -0.28
CA GLN A 287 -3.94 -17.95 -0.25
C GLN A 287 -3.15 -18.11 1.05
N ILE A 288 -1.86 -18.40 0.93
CA ILE A 288 -0.92 -18.33 2.06
C ILE A 288 -0.03 -17.13 1.84
N THR A 289 0.16 -16.32 2.88
CA THR A 289 1.03 -15.16 2.84
C THR A 289 2.18 -15.29 3.83
N VAL A 290 3.33 -14.71 3.48
CA VAL A 290 4.48 -14.53 4.37
C VAL A 290 4.83 -13.06 4.43
N ASN A 291 4.72 -12.48 5.63
CA ASN A 291 5.12 -11.11 5.92
C ASN A 291 6.42 -11.11 6.72
N TYR A 292 7.12 -9.97 6.74
CA TYR A 292 8.20 -9.69 7.68
C TYR A 292 7.85 -8.40 8.40
N GLU A 293 7.42 -8.52 9.65
CA GLU A 293 6.81 -7.43 10.42
C GLU A 293 7.48 -7.26 11.78
N PHE A 294 7.28 -6.08 12.39
CA PHE A 294 7.84 -5.76 13.69
C PHE A 294 6.83 -6.11 14.78
N ASP A 295 7.22 -6.99 15.69
CA ASP A 295 6.48 -7.26 16.92
C ASP A 295 6.70 -6.12 17.91
N HIS A 296 5.64 -5.40 18.24
CA HIS A 296 5.67 -4.31 19.21
C HIS A 296 5.80 -4.76 20.66
N GLN A 297 5.43 -5.99 21.00
CA GLN A 297 5.54 -6.54 22.35
C GLN A 297 6.96 -7.04 22.62
N GLU A 298 7.54 -7.75 21.65
CA GLU A 298 8.89 -8.34 21.77
C GLU A 298 10.00 -7.40 21.25
N GLU A 299 9.63 -6.27 20.66
CA GLU A 299 10.51 -5.26 20.05
C GLU A 299 11.47 -5.83 18.99
N LYS A 300 10.99 -6.79 18.18
CA LYS A 300 11.81 -7.50 17.19
C LYS A 300 11.05 -7.75 15.90
N TYR A 301 11.81 -7.88 14.82
CA TYR A 301 11.26 -8.34 13.55
C TYR A 301 11.17 -9.86 13.50
N HIS A 302 10.09 -10.36 12.91
CA HIS A 302 9.91 -11.79 12.63
C HIS A 302 9.17 -11.98 11.32
N TYR A 303 9.28 -13.18 10.77
CA TYR A 303 8.46 -13.67 9.67
C TYR A 303 7.15 -14.22 10.21
N LEU A 304 6.04 -13.88 9.57
CA LEU A 304 4.71 -14.34 9.94
C LEU A 304 4.04 -15.03 8.76
N LEU A 305 3.65 -16.29 8.94
CA LEU A 305 2.96 -17.13 7.96
C LEU A 305 1.46 -17.13 8.26
N LYS A 306 0.64 -16.74 7.29
CA LYS A 306 -0.82 -16.66 7.43
C LYS A 306 -1.55 -17.40 6.31
N HIS A 307 -2.74 -17.92 6.61
CA HIS A 307 -3.76 -18.27 5.63
C HIS A 307 -4.95 -17.37 5.88
N HIS A 308 -5.16 -16.41 4.98
CA HIS A 308 -6.06 -15.27 5.23
C HIS A 308 -5.74 -14.59 6.57
N GLN A 309 -6.67 -14.61 7.53
CA GLN A 309 -6.49 -14.04 8.86
C GLN A 309 -5.94 -15.03 9.89
N GLN A 310 -5.83 -16.31 9.55
CA GLN A 310 -5.35 -17.33 10.46
C GLN A 310 -3.83 -17.42 10.44
N GLU A 311 -3.20 -17.24 11.61
CA GLU A 311 -1.77 -17.45 11.78
C GLU A 311 -1.43 -18.94 11.78
N LEU A 312 -0.43 -19.30 10.98
CA LEU A 312 0.05 -20.65 10.76
C LEU A 312 1.43 -20.91 11.37
N GLY A 313 2.17 -19.84 11.67
CA GLY A 313 3.44 -19.88 12.37
C GLY A 313 4.21 -18.56 12.27
N GLU A 314 5.11 -18.33 13.22
CA GLU A 314 5.99 -17.16 13.29
C GLU A 314 7.43 -17.60 13.60
N SER A 315 8.43 -16.86 13.12
CA SER A 315 9.84 -17.09 13.48
C SER A 315 10.74 -15.91 13.10
N GLU A 316 11.82 -15.68 13.85
CA GLU A 316 12.90 -14.79 13.41
C GLU A 316 13.74 -15.41 12.26
N GLU A 317 13.68 -16.74 12.09
CA GLU A 317 14.48 -17.50 11.13
C GLU A 317 13.69 -17.83 9.86
N ALA A 318 14.25 -17.45 8.70
CA ALA A 318 13.64 -17.68 7.39
C ALA A 318 13.46 -19.18 7.09
N GLU A 319 14.41 -20.02 7.51
CA GLU A 319 14.37 -21.47 7.31
C GLU A 319 13.15 -22.10 8.00
N ILE A 320 12.85 -21.70 9.24
CA ILE A 320 11.75 -22.25 10.03
C ILE A 320 10.40 -21.91 9.37
N ILE A 321 10.20 -20.66 8.95
CA ILE A 321 8.98 -20.28 8.22
C ILE A 321 8.89 -20.96 6.87
N THR A 322 10.00 -21.12 6.16
CA THR A 322 10.03 -21.82 4.89
C THR A 322 9.60 -23.29 5.04
N GLU A 323 10.09 -23.99 6.06
CA GLU A 323 9.64 -25.35 6.36
C GLU A 323 8.14 -25.41 6.68
N ASN A 324 7.63 -24.47 7.46
CA ASN A 324 6.22 -24.40 7.81
C ASN A 324 5.35 -24.13 6.58
N LEU A 325 5.76 -23.19 5.73
CA LEU A 325 5.13 -22.89 4.44
C LEU A 325 5.04 -24.17 3.58
N GLN A 326 6.16 -24.89 3.41
CA GLN A 326 6.18 -26.13 2.63
C GLN A 326 5.26 -27.21 3.22
N LYS A 327 5.24 -27.37 4.55
CA LYS A 327 4.33 -28.30 5.24
C LYS A 327 2.87 -27.95 4.97
N TRP A 328 2.51 -26.67 5.03
CA TRP A 328 1.15 -26.21 4.77
C TRP A 328 0.75 -26.32 3.30
N MET A 329 1.62 -25.97 2.36
CA MET A 329 1.40 -26.18 0.93
C MET A 329 1.16 -27.66 0.62
N MET A 330 1.96 -28.56 1.20
CA MET A 330 1.78 -30.01 1.05
C MET A 330 0.48 -30.49 1.70
N LYS A 331 0.14 -30.00 2.90
CA LYS A 331 -1.10 -30.33 3.60
C LYS A 331 -2.33 -29.91 2.78
N ILE A 332 -2.36 -28.70 2.23
CA ILE A 332 -3.46 -28.22 1.38
C ILE A 332 -3.61 -29.07 0.13
N ARG A 333 -2.49 -29.35 -0.57
CA ARG A 333 -2.50 -30.22 -1.76
C ARG A 333 -3.02 -31.63 -1.45
N ASN A 334 -2.53 -32.25 -0.37
CA ASN A 334 -2.95 -33.59 0.04
C ASN A 334 -4.42 -33.61 0.49
N SER A 335 -4.85 -32.61 1.27
CA SER A 335 -6.25 -32.46 1.69
C SER A 335 -7.18 -32.32 0.49
N ALA A 336 -6.82 -31.52 -0.51
CA ALA A 336 -7.61 -31.36 -1.73
C ALA A 336 -7.81 -32.70 -2.46
N ILE A 337 -6.73 -33.49 -2.60
CA ILE A 337 -6.79 -34.82 -3.23
C ILE A 337 -7.72 -35.76 -2.45
N ILE A 338 -7.59 -35.80 -1.12
CA ILE A 338 -8.42 -36.66 -0.26
C ILE A 338 -9.89 -36.24 -0.33
N GLN A 339 -10.17 -34.93 -0.29
CA GLN A 339 -11.53 -34.39 -0.38
C GLN A 339 -12.17 -34.74 -1.71
N GLN A 340 -11.48 -34.49 -2.83
CA GLN A 340 -11.96 -34.87 -4.16
C GLN A 340 -12.26 -36.37 -4.26
N GLN A 341 -11.35 -37.23 -3.81
CA GLN A 341 -11.55 -38.69 -3.85
C GLN A 341 -12.81 -39.11 -3.07
N ASN A 342 -13.03 -38.53 -1.88
CA ASN A 342 -14.20 -38.83 -1.06
C ASN A 342 -15.50 -38.28 -1.66
N LEU A 343 -15.45 -37.08 -2.25
CA LEU A 343 -16.60 -36.47 -2.92
C LEU A 343 -16.95 -37.18 -4.23
N TYR A 344 -15.97 -37.65 -5.01
CA TYR A 344 -16.21 -38.49 -6.19
C TYR A 344 -16.82 -39.85 -5.83
N LEU A 345 -16.35 -40.47 -4.73
CA LEU A 345 -16.98 -41.70 -4.24
C LEU A 345 -18.44 -41.47 -3.82
N LEU A 346 -18.73 -40.34 -3.16
CA LEU A 346 -20.10 -39.96 -2.83
C LEU A 346 -20.93 -39.75 -4.10
N GLU A 347 -20.37 -39.06 -5.09
CA GLU A 347 -21.00 -38.79 -6.37
C GLU A 347 -21.40 -40.08 -7.11
N GLU A 348 -20.49 -41.06 -7.18
CA GLU A 348 -20.75 -42.36 -7.79
C GLU A 348 -21.94 -43.07 -7.11
N LEU A 349 -21.98 -43.06 -5.77
CA LEU A 349 -23.07 -43.66 -4.99
C LEU A 349 -24.40 -42.93 -5.14
N LEU A 350 -24.39 -41.60 -5.34
CA LEU A 350 -25.59 -40.82 -5.64
C LEU A 350 -26.10 -41.13 -7.05
N PHE A 351 -25.19 -41.26 -8.02
CA PHE A 351 -25.52 -41.63 -9.39
C PHE A 351 -26.16 -43.03 -9.46
N GLU A 352 -25.65 -44.00 -8.71
CA GLU A 352 -26.27 -45.33 -8.56
C GLU A 352 -27.71 -45.27 -8.02
N GLN A 353 -28.02 -44.27 -7.20
CA GLN A 353 -29.37 -44.03 -6.67
C GLN A 353 -30.26 -43.23 -7.62
N GLY A 354 -29.74 -42.80 -8.79
CA GLY A 354 -30.47 -42.00 -9.77
C GLY A 354 -30.52 -40.51 -9.45
N ILE A 355 -29.64 -40.03 -8.57
CA ILE A 355 -29.48 -38.61 -8.24
C ILE A 355 -28.34 -38.06 -9.07
N GLN A 356 -28.64 -37.10 -9.95
CA GLN A 356 -27.63 -36.43 -10.76
C GLN A 356 -27.00 -35.28 -9.97
N THR A 357 -25.68 -35.25 -9.98
CA THR A 357 -24.84 -34.14 -9.51
C THR A 357 -24.31 -33.38 -10.71
N ASP A 358 -24.01 -32.10 -10.53
CA ASP A 358 -23.31 -31.31 -11.53
C ASP A 358 -21.85 -31.19 -11.11
N PHE A 359 -20.96 -31.87 -11.84
CA PHE A 359 -19.53 -31.86 -11.58
C PHE A 359 -18.92 -30.44 -11.65
N THR A 360 -19.52 -29.53 -12.42
CA THR A 360 -19.09 -28.13 -12.47
C THR A 360 -19.38 -27.36 -11.18
N LYS A 361 -20.14 -27.97 -10.25
CA LYS A 361 -20.46 -27.44 -8.92
C LYS A 361 -19.66 -28.09 -7.80
N MET A 362 -18.54 -28.75 -8.12
CA MET A 362 -17.46 -28.88 -7.14
C MET A 362 -16.67 -27.58 -7.11
N PHE A 363 -16.79 -26.83 -6.02
CA PHE A 363 -16.09 -25.56 -5.85
C PHE A 363 -15.34 -25.53 -4.52
N SER A 364 -14.37 -24.63 -4.42
CA SER A 364 -13.61 -24.43 -3.18
C SER A 364 -14.02 -23.15 -2.47
N ASN A 365 -14.20 -23.26 -1.16
CA ASN A 365 -14.16 -22.14 -0.24
C ASN A 365 -12.73 -22.03 0.34
N GLY A 366 -11.81 -21.48 -0.45
CA GLY A 366 -10.38 -21.35 -0.13
C GLY A 366 -10.05 -20.52 1.13
N ASN A 367 -11.07 -19.95 1.77
CA ASN A 367 -10.97 -19.20 3.03
C ASN A 367 -10.91 -20.12 4.26
N LYS A 368 -11.28 -21.40 4.14
CA LYS A 368 -11.16 -22.39 5.23
C LYS A 368 -10.08 -23.40 4.88
N LEU A 369 -9.30 -23.82 5.87
CA LEU A 369 -8.25 -24.84 5.67
C LEU A 369 -8.80 -26.26 5.56
N ASP A 370 -9.93 -26.54 6.21
CA ASP A 370 -10.54 -27.87 6.31
C ASP A 370 -11.94 -27.87 5.68
N GLY A 371 -12.30 -28.96 4.98
CA GLY A 371 -13.63 -29.11 4.37
C GLY A 371 -13.95 -28.04 3.34
N PHE A 372 -12.96 -27.64 2.55
CA PHE A 372 -13.04 -26.49 1.66
C PHE A 372 -13.57 -26.81 0.27
N ILE A 373 -13.41 -28.05 -0.21
CA ILE A 373 -14.07 -28.48 -1.45
C ILE A 373 -15.48 -28.95 -1.08
N GLU A 374 -16.46 -28.37 -1.76
CA GLU A 374 -17.87 -28.64 -1.57
C GLU A 374 -18.49 -29.19 -2.85
N LEU A 375 -19.33 -30.22 -2.73
CA LEU A 375 -20.18 -30.73 -3.80
C LEU A 375 -21.60 -30.21 -3.58
N ALA A 376 -22.15 -29.51 -4.58
CA ALA A 376 -23.56 -29.11 -4.55
C ALA A 376 -24.48 -30.17 -5.15
N VAL A 377 -25.57 -30.46 -4.46
CA VAL A 377 -26.67 -31.32 -4.93
C VAL A 377 -27.96 -30.50 -4.91
N GLU A 378 -28.54 -30.27 -6.09
CA GLU A 378 -29.76 -29.48 -6.23
C GLU A 378 -31.00 -30.33 -5.93
N GLY A 379 -31.74 -29.93 -4.90
CA GLY A 379 -33.08 -30.43 -4.65
C GLY A 379 -34.15 -29.52 -5.26
N LYS A 380 -35.41 -29.93 -5.12
CA LYS A 380 -36.56 -29.16 -5.62
C LYS A 380 -36.73 -27.78 -4.94
N HIS A 381 -36.28 -27.65 -3.68
CA HIS A 381 -36.53 -26.47 -2.83
C HIS A 381 -35.32 -26.01 -2.00
N LEU A 382 -34.23 -26.79 -2.01
CA LEU A 382 -33.03 -26.56 -1.21
C LEU A 382 -31.83 -27.05 -2.02
N THR A 383 -30.70 -26.35 -1.92
CA THR A 383 -29.41 -26.85 -2.38
C THR A 383 -28.65 -27.41 -1.19
N MET A 384 -28.15 -28.64 -1.33
CA MET A 384 -27.29 -29.25 -0.32
C MET A 384 -25.83 -29.07 -0.73
N TYR A 385 -25.01 -28.59 0.20
CA TYR A 385 -23.56 -28.51 0.07
C TYR A 385 -22.94 -29.58 0.96
N ILE A 386 -22.15 -30.44 0.34
CA ILE A 386 -21.48 -31.54 1.03
C ILE A 386 -19.98 -31.31 0.98
N SER A 387 -19.36 -31.27 2.14
CA SER A 387 -17.91 -31.10 2.29
C SER A 387 -17.34 -32.30 3.03
N TYR A 388 -16.09 -32.67 2.71
CA TYR A 388 -15.38 -33.72 3.43
C TYR A 388 -14.29 -33.12 4.32
N TYR A 389 -14.39 -33.34 5.62
CA TYR A 389 -13.45 -32.85 6.60
C TYR A 389 -12.35 -33.88 6.84
N VAL A 390 -11.15 -33.62 6.29
CA VAL A 390 -10.03 -34.57 6.26
C VAL A 390 -9.56 -34.99 7.65
N ASN A 391 -9.49 -34.03 8.59
CA ASN A 391 -8.98 -34.29 9.95
C ASN A 391 -9.94 -35.17 10.76
N GLN A 392 -11.25 -34.90 10.64
CA GLN A 392 -12.32 -35.62 11.32
C GLN A 392 -12.72 -36.90 10.59
N LYS A 393 -12.36 -37.02 9.30
CA LYS A 393 -12.78 -38.10 8.38
C LYS A 393 -14.29 -38.23 8.26
N VAL A 394 -14.99 -37.10 8.22
CA VAL A 394 -16.46 -37.07 8.10
C VAL A 394 -16.90 -36.23 6.92
N PHE A 395 -18.02 -36.61 6.33
CA PHE A 395 -18.81 -35.76 5.44
C PHE A 395 -19.71 -34.89 6.31
N THR A 396 -19.85 -33.63 5.95
CA THR A 396 -20.83 -32.73 6.56
C THR A 396 -21.78 -32.26 5.48
N MET A 397 -23.08 -32.26 5.79
CA MET A 397 -24.11 -31.81 4.87
C MET A 397 -24.75 -30.54 5.43
N GLN A 398 -24.70 -29.48 4.63
CA GLN A 398 -25.38 -28.22 4.90
C GLN A 398 -26.48 -28.04 3.84
N ALA A 399 -27.67 -27.63 4.26
CA ALA A 399 -28.76 -27.30 3.35
C ALA A 399 -29.04 -25.81 3.43
N SER A 400 -29.12 -25.16 2.27
CA SER A 400 -29.39 -23.73 2.16
C SER A 400 -30.59 -23.49 1.24
N ASN A 401 -31.48 -22.57 1.66
CA ASN A 401 -32.45 -21.90 0.79
C ASN A 401 -32.21 -20.38 0.85
N ASP A 402 -32.94 -19.62 0.04
CA ASP A 402 -32.91 -18.15 -0.04
C ASP A 402 -33.08 -17.40 1.31
N LEU A 403 -33.32 -18.09 2.44
CA LEU A 403 -33.62 -17.48 3.74
C LEU A 403 -32.73 -17.95 4.92
N ARG A 404 -32.15 -19.17 4.95
CA ARG A 404 -31.24 -19.66 6.04
C ARG A 404 -30.33 -20.82 5.61
N ASP A 405 -29.10 -20.84 6.14
CA ASP A 405 -28.22 -22.01 6.16
C ASP A 405 -28.50 -22.89 7.38
N ILE A 406 -28.70 -24.19 7.18
CA ILE A 406 -28.87 -25.18 8.25
C ILE A 406 -27.82 -26.28 8.05
N THR A 407 -26.91 -26.48 9.01
CA THR A 407 -26.14 -27.73 9.05
C THR A 407 -27.09 -28.84 9.45
N VAL A 408 -27.28 -29.82 8.58
CA VAL A 408 -28.31 -30.84 8.76
C VAL A 408 -27.74 -32.08 9.45
N ASP A 409 -26.52 -32.53 9.07
CA ASP A 409 -25.94 -33.75 9.65
C ASP A 409 -24.44 -33.94 9.31
N SER A 410 -23.81 -34.95 9.94
CA SER A 410 -22.45 -35.42 9.64
C SER A 410 -22.37 -36.94 9.54
N PHE A 411 -21.56 -37.45 8.62
CA PHE A 411 -21.51 -38.88 8.29
C PHE A 411 -20.07 -39.40 8.24
N GLY A 412 -19.84 -40.59 8.80
CA GLY A 412 -18.51 -41.23 8.77
C GLY A 412 -18.15 -41.90 7.43
N THR A 413 -19.13 -42.14 6.54
CA THR A 413 -18.89 -42.80 5.26
C THR A 413 -19.68 -42.15 4.12
N ALA A 414 -19.16 -42.25 2.90
CA ALA A 414 -19.84 -41.78 1.69
C ALA A 414 -21.19 -42.49 1.48
N ARG A 415 -21.27 -43.79 1.84
CA ARG A 415 -22.50 -44.59 1.72
C ARG A 415 -23.60 -44.12 2.67
N ASP A 416 -23.26 -43.83 3.92
CA ASP A 416 -24.24 -43.31 4.88
C ASP A 416 -24.73 -41.92 4.48
N CYS A 417 -23.81 -41.07 4.01
CA CYS A 417 -24.14 -39.76 3.46
C CYS A 417 -25.05 -39.88 2.23
N ALA A 418 -24.71 -40.72 1.25
CA ALA A 418 -25.51 -40.93 0.04
C ALA A 418 -26.92 -41.43 0.37
N ARG A 419 -27.05 -42.38 1.30
CA ARG A 419 -28.35 -42.89 1.75
C ARG A 419 -29.20 -41.79 2.37
N ALA A 420 -28.62 -40.95 3.24
CA ALA A 420 -29.34 -39.85 3.86
C ALA A 420 -29.80 -38.81 2.82
N ILE A 421 -28.93 -38.47 1.85
CA ILE A 421 -29.28 -37.60 0.72
C ILE A 421 -30.41 -38.22 -0.11
N GLY A 422 -30.35 -39.51 -0.41
CA GLY A 422 -31.41 -40.22 -1.13
C GLY A 422 -32.75 -40.20 -0.40
N GLU A 423 -32.75 -40.47 0.90
CA GLU A 423 -33.95 -40.35 1.73
C GLU A 423 -34.52 -38.92 1.65
N TRP A 424 -33.68 -37.90 1.76
CA TRP A 424 -34.12 -36.51 1.67
C TRP A 424 -34.69 -36.15 0.29
N PHE A 425 -33.96 -36.49 -0.77
CA PHE A 425 -34.28 -36.16 -2.16
C PHE A 425 -35.63 -36.77 -2.57
N TYR A 426 -35.90 -38.01 -2.16
CA TYR A 426 -37.13 -38.72 -2.51
C TYR A 426 -38.29 -38.47 -1.53
N ARG A 427 -38.04 -38.06 -0.28
CA ARG A 427 -39.13 -37.95 0.72
C ARG A 427 -40.02 -36.70 0.60
N LYS A 428 -39.70 -35.64 -0.14
CA LYS A 428 -40.50 -34.37 -0.12
C LYS A 428 -40.81 -33.85 1.31
N THR A 429 -40.04 -34.22 2.33
CA THR A 429 -40.33 -33.85 3.73
C THR A 429 -39.28 -32.91 4.27
N LEU A 430 -39.44 -31.63 3.96
CA LEU A 430 -39.12 -30.57 4.91
C LEU A 430 -40.24 -29.53 4.80
N SER A 431 -41.28 -29.78 5.58
CA SER A 431 -42.28 -28.76 5.90
C SER A 431 -41.58 -27.66 6.69
N LEU A 432 -41.49 -26.47 6.10
CA LEU A 432 -41.30 -25.23 6.85
C LEU A 432 -42.42 -25.15 7.90
N VAL A 433 -42.04 -25.24 9.17
CA VAL A 433 -42.84 -24.60 10.21
C VAL A 433 -42.48 -23.11 10.11
N LEU A 434 -43.45 -22.32 9.65
CA LEU A 434 -43.39 -20.84 9.57
C LEU A 434 -43.16 -20.22 10.94
#